data_AF-A0AAD1CJ89-F1
#
_entry.id   AF-A0AAD1CJ89-F1
#
_cell.length_a   1.000
_cell.length_b   1.000
_cell.length_c   1.000
_cell.angle_alpha   90.00
_cell.angle_beta   90.00
_cell.angle_gamma   90.00
#
_symmetry.space_group_name_H-M   'P 1'
#
loop_
_entity.id
_entity.type
_entity.pdbx_description
1 polymer ?
#
loop_
_entity_poly.entity_id
_entity_poly.type
_entity_poly.pdbx_seq_one_letter_code
_entity_poly.pdbx_strand_id
1 'polypeptide(L)' 'MKRIPTNIITGFLGAGKTTAILSLLARKSENEKWAVLINEFGNVGVDGAMMEQQGAIIKEVPGGLSCFRFFRILMPSA' A
#
# COMPACT_ATOMS: atom_id res chain seq x y z
N MET A 1 0.19 23.51 -6.58
CA MET A 1 0.16 22.18 -5.92
C MET A 1 1.10 21.24 -6.67
N LYS A 2 2.13 20.67 -6.02
CA LYS A 2 2.96 19.60 -6.61
C LYS A 2 2.08 18.35 -6.73
N ARG A 3 2.03 17.70 -7.91
CA ARG A 3 1.36 16.40 -8.06
C ARG A 3 2.22 15.33 -7.40
N ILE A 4 1.61 14.47 -6.59
CA ILE A 4 2.26 13.31 -5.99
C ILE A 4 2.04 12.12 -6.94
N PRO A 5 3.10 11.58 -7.57
CA PRO A 5 3.00 10.34 -8.32
C PRO A 5 2.25 9.27 -7.53
N THR A 6 1.22 8.71 -8.16
CA THR A 6 0.29 7.78 -7.53
C THR A 6 0.17 6.52 -8.38
N ASN A 7 0.42 5.36 -7.78
CA ASN A 7 0.18 4.06 -8.41
C ASN A 7 -1.04 3.41 -7.77
N ILE A 8 -1.93 2.86 -8.61
CA ILE A 8 -3.10 2.11 -8.17
C ILE A 8 -2.85 0.63 -8.49
N ILE A 9 -2.84 -0.19 -7.46
CA ILE A 9 -2.73 -1.64 -7.58
C ILE A 9 -4.09 -2.23 -7.21
N THR A 10 -4.69 -2.97 -8.14
CA THR A 10 -6.01 -3.59 -8.00
C THR A 10 -5.94 -5.06 -8.42
N GLY A 11 -6.90 -5.85 -7.94
CA GLY A 11 -7.02 -7.27 -8.25
C GLY A 11 -7.87 -8.01 -7.22
N PHE A 12 -8.30 -9.21 -7.57
CA PHE A 12 -9.10 -10.08 -6.71
C PHE A 12 -8.40 -10.41 -5.38
N LEU A 13 -9.17 -10.73 -4.34
CA LEU A 13 -8.64 -11.29 -3.10
C LEU A 13 -7.76 -12.52 -3.41
N GLY A 14 -6.59 -12.62 -2.77
CA GLY A 14 -5.65 -13.72 -3.02
C GLY A 14 -4.71 -13.56 -4.23
N ALA A 15 -4.86 -12.51 -5.06
CA ALA A 15 -3.99 -12.27 -6.23
C ALA A 15 -2.51 -11.87 -5.89
N GLY A 16 -2.08 -11.97 -4.63
CA GLY A 16 -0.71 -11.65 -4.23
C GLY A 16 -0.35 -10.16 -4.15
N LYS A 17 -1.35 -9.26 -4.08
CA LYS A 17 -1.13 -7.79 -4.06
C LYS A 17 -0.25 -7.34 -2.90
N THR A 18 -0.50 -7.81 -1.68
CA THR A 18 0.30 -7.49 -0.49
C THR A 18 1.76 -7.89 -0.70
N THR A 19 2.01 -9.10 -1.20
CA THR A 19 3.36 -9.61 -1.51
C THR A 19 4.08 -8.75 -2.55
N ALA A 20 3.39 -8.34 -3.61
CA ALA A 20 3.96 -7.46 -4.63
C ALA A 20 4.37 -6.10 -4.04
N ILE A 21 3.57 -5.53 -3.15
CA ILE A 21 3.84 -4.25 -2.51
C ILE A 21 5.01 -4.35 -1.54
N LEU A 22 5.06 -5.41 -0.73
CA LEU A 22 6.21 -5.70 0.14
C LEU A 22 7.51 -5.85 -0.69
N SER A 23 7.45 -6.55 -1.82
CA SER A 23 8.61 -6.66 -2.71
C SER A 23 9.03 -5.30 -3.30
N LEU A 24 8.07 -4.43 -3.59
CA LEU A 24 8.33 -3.09 -4.11
C LEU A 24 8.93 -2.17 -3.03
N LEU A 25 8.41 -2.24 -1.80
CA LEU A 25 8.92 -1.53 -0.63
C LEU A 25 10.34 -1.98 -0.26
N ALA A 26 10.66 -3.26 -0.38
CA ALA A 26 12.00 -3.78 -0.16
C ALA A 26 13.03 -3.32 -1.21
N ARG A 27 12.59 -2.90 -2.41
CA ARG A 27 13.46 -2.45 -3.52
C ARG A 27 13.53 -0.93 -3.67
N LYS A 28 12.75 -0.23 -2.87
CA LYS A 28 12.67 1.23 -2.82
C LYS A 28 14.00 1.85 -2.39
N SER A 29 14.34 3.01 -2.96
CA SER A 29 15.48 3.81 -2.50
C SER A 29 15.18 4.46 -1.14
N GLU A 30 16.14 4.45 -0.22
CA GLU A 30 16.01 5.03 1.13
C GLU A 30 15.65 6.53 1.13
N ASN A 31 16.01 7.25 0.06
CA ASN A 31 15.74 8.68 -0.07
C ASN A 31 14.31 9.01 -0.49
N GLU A 32 13.52 8.01 -0.91
CA GLU A 32 12.12 8.22 -1.19
C GLU A 32 11.31 7.97 0.08
N LYS A 33 10.17 8.63 0.28
CA LYS A 33 9.20 8.27 1.33
C LYS A 33 7.98 7.69 0.65
N TRP A 34 7.43 6.53 0.98
CA TRP A 34 6.18 6.09 0.33
C TRP A 34 5.06 6.06 1.35
N ALA A 35 3.86 6.43 0.91
CA ALA A 35 2.65 6.22 1.68
C ALA A 35 1.79 5.17 0.96
N VAL A 36 1.36 4.15 1.69
CA VAL A 36 0.54 3.06 1.17
C VAL A 36 -0.83 3.17 1.81
N LEU A 37 -1.84 3.40 0.96
CA LEU A 37 -3.23 3.42 1.35
C LEU A 37 -3.84 2.07 1.02
N ILE A 38 -4.44 1.43 2.01
CA ILE A 38 -5.01 0.09 1.89
C ILE A 38 -6.51 0.15 2.18
N ASN A 39 -7.32 -0.44 1.30
CA ASN A 39 -8.73 -0.66 1.54
C ASN A 39 -8.95 -2.10 2.05
N GLU A 40 -9.16 -2.28 3.37
CA GLU A 40 -9.48 -3.57 4.03
C GLU A 40 -10.95 -3.63 4.45
N PHE A 41 -11.52 -4.82 4.36
CA PHE A 41 -12.75 -5.18 5.07
C PHE A 41 -12.51 -6.52 5.77
N GLY A 42 -12.34 -6.49 7.10
CA GLY A 42 -12.15 -7.69 7.94
C GLY A 42 -10.71 -7.96 8.40
N ASN A 43 -10.58 -8.27 9.70
CA ASN A 43 -9.39 -8.61 10.52
C ASN A 43 -8.10 -7.79 10.29
N VAL A 44 -8.08 -6.67 10.99
CA VAL A 44 -6.99 -5.71 11.19
C VAL A 44 -5.67 -6.36 11.63
N GLY A 45 -4.56 -6.00 10.97
CA GLY A 45 -3.27 -5.90 11.66
C GLY A 45 -2.06 -6.59 11.03
N VAL A 46 -2.21 -7.64 10.22
CA VAL A 46 -1.04 -8.42 9.75
C VAL A 46 -0.30 -7.70 8.62
N ASP A 47 -1.04 -7.25 7.60
CA ASP A 47 -0.44 -6.63 6.41
C ASP A 47 0.15 -5.24 6.71
N GLY A 48 -0.51 -4.46 7.59
CA GLY A 48 -0.05 -3.13 8.00
C GLY A 48 1.27 -3.19 8.78
N ALA A 49 1.35 -4.07 9.79
CA ALA A 49 2.55 -4.21 10.62
C ALA A 49 3.77 -4.68 9.82
N MET A 50 3.59 -5.61 8.87
CA MET A 50 4.69 -6.14 8.06
C MET A 50 5.27 -5.09 7.09
N MET A 51 4.44 -4.19 6.58
CA MET A 51 4.88 -3.13 5.67
C MET A 51 5.40 -1.87 6.41
N GLU A 52 4.93 -1.58 7.63
CA GLU A 52 5.53 -0.53 8.47
C GLU A 52 7.00 -0.80 8.78
N GLN A 53 7.38 -2.08 8.96
CA GLN A 53 8.78 -2.48 9.12
C GLN A 53 9.67 -2.12 7.93
N GLN A 54 9.10 -1.84 6.76
CA GLN A 54 9.83 -1.44 5.56
C GLN A 54 9.82 0.08 5.32
N GLY A 55 9.46 0.89 6.32
CA GLY A 55 9.56 2.35 6.25
C GLY A 55 8.46 3.03 5.43
N ALA A 56 7.35 2.34 5.16
CA ALA A 56 6.17 2.92 4.53
C ALA A 56 5.21 3.47 5.59
N ILE A 57 4.64 4.65 5.34
CA ILE A 57 3.52 5.16 6.13
C ILE A 57 2.25 4.47 5.64
N ILE A 58 1.62 3.68 6.50
CA ILE A 58 0.40 2.95 6.14
C ILE A 58 -0.82 3.62 6.74
N LYS A 59 -1.84 3.79 5.89
CA LYS A 59 -3.14 4.23 6.35
C LYS A 59 -4.23 3.35 5.78
N GLU A 60 -5.07 2.87 6.67
CA GLU A 60 -6.25 2.08 6.33
C GLU A 60 -7.42 3.03 6.07
N VAL A 61 -8.21 2.71 5.04
CA VAL A 61 -9.47 3.40 4.78
C VAL A 61 -10.59 2.36 4.77
N PRO A 62 -11.60 2.49 5.65
CA PRO A 62 -12.75 1.59 5.63
C PRO A 62 -13.67 1.94 4.44
N GLY A 63 -13.98 0.94 3.60
CA GLY A 63 -14.93 1.12 2.50
C GLY A 63 -14.76 0.20 1.29
N GLY A 64 -14.23 -1.02 1.45
CA GLY A 64 -13.96 -1.94 0.34
C GLY A 64 -15.12 -2.87 0.02
N LEU A 65 -15.36 -3.12 -1.27
CA LEU A 65 -16.15 -4.27 -1.72
C LEU A 65 -15.38 -5.56 -1.40
N SER A 66 -16.03 -6.52 -0.75
CA SER A 66 -15.43 -7.79 -0.27
C SER A 66 -14.55 -8.54 -1.29
N CYS A 67 -14.78 -8.35 -2.59
CA CYS A 67 -14.10 -9.08 -3.66
C CYS A 67 -12.86 -8.37 -4.21
N PHE A 68 -12.74 -7.04 -4.01
CA PHE A 68 -11.68 -6.22 -4.61
C PHE A 68 -10.95 -5.41 -3.55
N ARG A 69 -9.62 -5.52 -3.56
CA ARG A 69 -8.76 -4.75 -2.68
C ARG A 69 -7.92 -3.78 -3.51
N PHE A 70 -7.95 -2.52 -3.11
CA PHE A 70 -7.22 -1.44 -3.74
C PHE A 70 -6.06 -1.02 -2.85
N PHE A 71 -4.90 -0.90 -3.45
CA PHE A 71 -3.75 -0.27 -2.84
C PHE A 71 -3.39 0.98 -3.64
N ARG A 72 -3.19 2.09 -2.94
CA ARG A 72 -2.72 3.32 -3.55
C ARG A 72 -1.37 3.69 -2.94
N ILE A 73 -0.33 3.66 -3.75
CA ILE A 73 1.02 4.05 -3.36
C ILE A 73 1.24 5.49 -3.78
N LEU A 74 1.50 6.34 -2.80
CA LEU A 74 1.83 7.74 -2.96
C LEU A 74 3.34 7.91 -2.82
N MET A 75 3.97 8.41 -3.88
CA MET A 75 5.39 8.73 -3.92
C MET A 75 5.53 10.26 -3.89
N PRO A 76 5.89 10.91 -2.77
CA PRO A 76 6.29 12.29 -2.73
C PRO A 76 7.53 12.46 -3.59
N SER A 77 7.49 13.47 -4.46
CA SER A 77 8.68 14.02 -5.09
C SER A 77 9.64 14.44 -3.99
N ALA A 78 10.90 13.98 -4.08
CA ALA A 78 12.02 14.65 -3.44
C ALA A 78 12.02 16.16 -3.76
#